data_AF-A0A7J4T520-F1
#
_entry.id   AF-A0A7J4T520-F1
#
_cell.length_a   1.000
_cell.length_b   1.000
_cell.length_c   1.000
_cell.angle_alpha   90.00
_cell.angle_beta   90.00
_cell.angle_gamma   90.00
#
_symmetry.space_group_name_H-M   'P 1'
#
loop_
_entity.id
_entity.type
_entity.pdbx_description
1 polymer ?
#
loop_
_entity_poly.entity_id
_entity_poly.type
_entity_poly.pdbx_seq_one_letter_code
_entity_poly.pdbx_strand_id
1 'polypeptide(L)'
;MRSNLLEIVIVILLISPFLISSGVLSSFEFADTKFSNAKDDDYCEDTYDDEDGCNADSQCEWDDDECDEIDDDSDDSDDSDSDEDQSDVDSDGDGVTDEQDDFPYDSTETTDSDGDGVGDNADEFPYDPNESNDSDGDGVGDNSDAFPNDSNESKDSDGDGIGDNADNDDDDDGIEDHQDDSDGDGVSDEQDDFPNDSNETTDSDEDGVGDNTDAFPNDPNESKDSDGDGVGDNTDAFPNDPNESQDSDDDGVGDNTDAFPNDPNESQDSDDDGVGDNTDAFPNDPSESQDSDGDGIGDNADTVHGDSGNSDASDSSDSSDSSDSSDSSDSSDSSDSS
;
A
#
# COMPACT_ATOMS: atom_id res chain seq x y z
N MET A 1 -20.83 -33.14 6.22
CA MET A 1 -20.46 -33.31 4.80
C MET A 1 -20.12 -31.92 4.29
N ARG A 2 -18.84 -31.50 4.27
CA ARG A 2 -18.03 -31.33 3.03
C ARG A 2 -18.83 -30.67 1.89
N SER A 3 -18.49 -29.52 1.30
CA SER A 3 -17.24 -28.77 1.22
C SER A 3 -17.50 -27.38 0.61
N ASN A 4 -16.75 -26.38 1.09
CA ASN A 4 -16.34 -25.18 0.33
C ASN A 4 -15.36 -25.53 -0.79
N LEU A 5 -15.33 -24.75 -1.87
CA LEU A 5 -14.20 -24.44 -2.79
C LEU A 5 -14.79 -23.67 -3.99
N LEU A 6 -14.71 -22.32 -4.05
CA LEU A 6 -13.56 -21.49 -4.44
C LEU A 6 -12.93 -21.93 -5.77
N GLU A 7 -12.98 -21.08 -6.81
CA GLU A 7 -11.78 -20.73 -7.58
C GLU A 7 -11.98 -19.56 -8.57
N ILE A 8 -10.97 -18.69 -8.53
CA ILE A 8 -10.68 -17.51 -9.35
C ILE A 8 -10.08 -17.96 -10.68
N VAL A 9 -10.45 -17.35 -11.82
CA VAL A 9 -9.54 -17.28 -12.99
C VAL A 9 -9.72 -15.94 -13.74
N ILE A 10 -8.64 -15.16 -13.73
CA ILE A 10 -8.36 -14.03 -14.63
C ILE A 10 -7.97 -14.58 -16.01
N VAL A 11 -8.60 -14.13 -17.10
CA VAL A 11 -8.05 -14.25 -18.47
C VAL A 11 -8.26 -12.95 -19.26
N ILE A 12 -7.13 -12.32 -19.56
CA ILE A 12 -6.87 -11.28 -20.56
C ILE A 12 -7.24 -11.77 -21.97
N LEU A 13 -7.89 -10.95 -22.84
CA LEU A 13 -7.55 -10.81 -24.29
C LEU A 13 -8.55 -10.00 -25.18
N LEU A 14 -7.97 -9.08 -25.99
CA LEU A 14 -8.33 -8.64 -27.38
C LEU A 14 -9.10 -7.32 -27.66
N ILE A 15 -8.33 -6.23 -27.76
CA ILE A 15 -8.00 -5.43 -28.97
C ILE A 15 -8.94 -5.53 -30.23
N SER A 16 -9.66 -4.42 -30.49
CA SER A 16 -9.93 -3.71 -31.79
C SER A 16 -11.04 -4.18 -32.79
N PRO A 17 -11.34 -3.45 -33.90
CA PRO A 17 -12.36 -2.37 -34.02
C PRO A 17 -13.30 -2.55 -35.26
N PHE A 18 -14.36 -1.73 -35.44
CA PHE A 18 -14.98 -1.36 -36.77
C PHE A 18 -16.25 -0.49 -36.56
N LEU A 19 -16.27 0.80 -36.93
CA LEU A 19 -16.76 1.38 -38.22
C LEU A 19 -18.27 1.22 -38.52
N ILE A 20 -19.05 2.30 -38.34
CA ILE A 20 -20.23 2.68 -39.15
C ILE A 20 -20.31 4.24 -39.09
N SER A 21 -19.85 4.98 -40.09
CA SER A 21 -20.51 5.41 -41.35
C SER A 21 -21.26 6.76 -41.25
N SER A 22 -20.94 7.62 -42.20
CA SER A 22 -21.23 9.05 -42.36
C SER A 22 -22.66 9.39 -42.79
N GLY A 23 -23.11 10.64 -42.57
CA GLY A 23 -24.27 11.16 -43.31
C GLY A 23 -24.92 12.50 -42.88
N VAL A 24 -24.30 13.62 -43.26
CA VAL A 24 -24.84 14.87 -43.90
C VAL A 24 -25.91 15.80 -43.28
N LEU A 25 -25.75 17.08 -43.69
CA LEU A 25 -26.66 18.27 -43.76
C LEU A 25 -26.58 19.25 -42.59
N SER A 26 -26.52 20.58 -42.74
CA SER A 26 -26.37 21.52 -43.87
C SER A 26 -26.16 22.92 -43.24
N SER A 27 -25.25 23.73 -43.79
CA SER A 27 -25.05 25.13 -43.42
C SER A 27 -26.19 26.03 -43.92
N PHE A 28 -26.44 27.14 -43.23
CA PHE A 28 -27.21 28.29 -43.73
C PHE A 28 -26.51 29.59 -43.29
N GLU A 29 -26.16 30.41 -44.29
CA GLU A 29 -25.63 31.78 -44.16
C GLU A 29 -26.77 32.79 -43.94
N PHE A 30 -26.47 33.91 -43.27
CA PHE A 30 -26.97 35.23 -43.67
C PHE A 30 -25.95 36.30 -43.29
N ALA A 31 -25.43 37.00 -44.30
CA ALA A 31 -24.69 38.24 -44.16
C ALA A 31 -25.52 39.37 -44.78
N ASP A 32 -25.54 40.54 -44.15
CA ASP A 32 -26.06 41.77 -44.74
C ASP A 32 -25.04 42.92 -44.58
N THR A 33 -25.27 43.97 -45.35
CA THR A 33 -24.33 44.67 -46.22
C THR A 33 -23.83 46.02 -45.66
N LYS A 34 -22.64 46.49 -46.10
CA LYS A 34 -22.22 47.91 -46.02
C LYS A 34 -21.68 48.42 -47.37
N PHE A 35 -22.26 49.53 -47.83
CA PHE A 35 -21.86 50.45 -48.93
C PHE A 35 -22.54 51.78 -48.53
N SER A 36 -22.00 53.01 -48.53
CA SER A 36 -20.92 53.64 -49.31
C SER A 36 -20.57 55.04 -48.76
N ASN A 37 -19.27 55.35 -48.66
CA ASN A 37 -18.57 56.54 -49.18
C ASN A 37 -19.22 57.94 -49.01
N ALA A 38 -19.33 58.41 -47.77
CA ALA A 38 -19.12 59.81 -47.37
C ALA A 38 -17.85 59.82 -46.50
N LYS A 39 -17.03 60.88 -46.56
CA LYS A 39 -15.83 60.98 -45.71
C LYS A 39 -16.30 61.24 -44.28
N ASP A 40 -15.79 60.43 -43.35
CA ASP A 40 -16.13 60.40 -41.93
C ASP A 40 -15.88 61.73 -41.22
N ASP A 41 -16.69 61.95 -40.20
CA ASP A 41 -16.55 62.88 -39.07
C ASP A 41 -15.11 62.98 -38.53
N ASP A 42 -14.39 61.85 -38.50
CA ASP A 42 -13.01 61.68 -38.05
C ASP A 42 -11.96 62.55 -38.79
N TYR A 43 -12.28 63.15 -39.95
CA TYR A 43 -11.33 64.00 -40.70
C TYR A 43 -11.16 65.41 -40.10
N CYS A 44 -12.22 65.99 -39.51
CA CYS A 44 -12.16 67.36 -38.99
C CYS A 44 -11.46 67.40 -37.61
N GLU A 45 -11.62 66.36 -36.77
CA GLU A 45 -10.96 66.22 -35.46
C GLU A 45 -9.44 66.01 -35.57
N ASP A 46 -8.98 65.18 -36.50
CA ASP A 46 -7.56 64.88 -36.68
C ASP A 46 -6.72 66.05 -37.24
N THR A 47 -7.36 67.09 -37.79
CA THR A 47 -6.68 68.14 -38.57
C THR A 47 -6.56 69.48 -37.82
N TYR A 48 -7.44 69.78 -36.86
CA TYR A 48 -7.52 71.08 -36.20
C TYR A 48 -7.61 70.94 -34.68
N ASP A 49 -6.64 71.53 -33.96
CA ASP A 49 -6.56 71.47 -32.50
C ASP A 49 -7.40 72.58 -31.80
N ASP A 50 -8.11 73.44 -32.55
CA ASP A 50 -8.91 74.54 -32.00
C ASP A 50 -10.22 74.85 -32.77
N GLU A 51 -11.21 75.35 -32.02
CA GLU A 51 -12.56 75.68 -32.49
C GLU A 51 -12.55 76.74 -33.62
N ASP A 52 -11.67 77.74 -33.52
CA ASP A 52 -11.52 78.80 -34.51
C ASP A 52 -11.00 78.28 -35.87
N GLY A 53 -10.14 77.26 -35.87
CA GLY A 53 -9.60 76.59 -37.05
C GLY A 53 -10.62 75.67 -37.73
N CYS A 54 -11.38 74.92 -36.94
CA CYS A 54 -12.46 74.05 -37.40
C CYS A 54 -13.59 74.85 -38.08
N ASN A 55 -14.03 75.94 -37.46
CA ASN A 55 -15.12 76.80 -37.96
C ASN A 55 -14.77 77.64 -39.21
N ALA A 56 -13.52 77.63 -39.67
CA ALA A 56 -13.05 78.39 -40.83
C ALA A 56 -13.00 77.58 -42.14
N ASP A 57 -13.06 76.23 -42.10
CA ASP A 57 -13.12 75.38 -43.30
C ASP A 57 -14.58 75.11 -43.72
N SER A 58 -14.96 75.63 -44.87
CA SER A 58 -16.31 75.46 -45.47
C SER A 58 -16.66 74.03 -45.89
N GLN A 59 -15.78 73.05 -45.66
CA GLN A 59 -16.03 71.63 -45.88
C GLN A 59 -16.37 70.85 -44.60
N CYS A 60 -16.24 71.47 -43.41
CA CYS A 60 -16.80 70.95 -42.17
C CYS A 60 -18.17 71.66 -41.98
N GLU A 61 -19.28 70.99 -42.34
CA GLU A 61 -20.65 71.50 -42.21
C GLU A 61 -21.42 70.79 -41.07
N TRP A 62 -21.15 71.24 -39.84
CA TRP A 62 -22.04 71.46 -38.67
C TRP A 62 -23.14 70.41 -38.38
N ASP A 63 -22.93 69.65 -37.30
CA ASP A 63 -23.90 69.61 -36.20
C ASP A 63 -23.21 70.31 -34.99
N ASP A 64 -23.90 71.29 -34.41
CA ASP A 64 -23.44 72.30 -33.44
C ASP A 64 -23.04 71.76 -32.04
N ASP A 65 -22.78 70.46 -31.88
CA ASP A 65 -22.59 69.82 -30.56
C ASP A 65 -21.28 68.99 -30.44
N GLU A 66 -20.36 69.04 -31.41
CA GLU A 66 -19.13 68.19 -31.43
C GLU A 66 -17.82 69.02 -31.53
N CYS A 67 -17.83 70.30 -31.14
CA CYS A 67 -16.60 71.10 -30.93
C CYS A 67 -16.42 71.55 -29.48
N ASP A 68 -17.35 71.19 -28.59
CA ASP A 68 -17.32 71.52 -27.15
C ASP A 68 -16.76 70.37 -26.28
N GLU A 69 -16.53 69.18 -26.84
CA GLU A 69 -15.94 68.05 -26.13
C GLU A 69 -14.41 67.99 -26.32
N ILE A 70 -13.74 69.13 -26.15
CA ILE A 70 -12.30 69.13 -25.86
C ILE A 70 -12.13 68.78 -24.38
N ASP A 71 -12.05 67.47 -24.12
CA ASP A 71 -11.56 66.76 -22.92
C ASP A 71 -11.34 67.63 -21.66
N ASP A 72 -12.40 67.86 -20.88
CA ASP A 72 -12.28 68.26 -19.47
C ASP A 72 -12.12 67.00 -18.61
N ASP A 73 -10.93 66.41 -18.70
CA ASP A 73 -10.45 65.27 -17.94
C ASP A 73 -10.25 65.66 -16.44
N SER A 74 -11.33 66.08 -15.76
CA SER A 74 -11.35 66.25 -14.31
C SER A 74 -12.70 65.93 -13.68
N ASP A 75 -12.66 64.93 -12.79
CA ASP A 75 -13.71 64.46 -11.88
C ASP A 75 -14.86 63.63 -12.49
N ASP A 76 -14.55 62.39 -12.85
CA ASP A 76 -15.46 61.26 -12.60
C ASP A 76 -14.84 60.35 -11.52
N SER A 77 -15.06 60.74 -10.27
CA SER A 77 -14.94 59.83 -9.11
C SER A 77 -16.29 59.61 -8.43
N ASP A 78 -17.36 59.65 -9.23
CA ASP A 78 -18.63 58.99 -8.90
C ASP A 78 -18.62 57.61 -9.58
N ASP A 79 -17.66 56.78 -9.16
CA ASP A 79 -17.87 55.33 -9.19
C ASP A 79 -18.78 54.98 -8.01
N SER A 80 -20.04 55.39 -8.14
CA SER A 80 -21.16 54.79 -7.42
C SER A 80 -21.61 53.54 -8.18
N ASP A 81 -20.67 52.64 -8.48
CA ASP A 81 -21.00 51.22 -8.58
C ASP A 81 -21.35 50.74 -7.17
N SER A 82 -22.57 51.06 -6.74
CA SER A 82 -23.29 50.26 -5.75
C SER A 82 -23.87 49.01 -6.42
N ASP A 83 -23.04 48.34 -7.22
CA ASP A 83 -23.10 46.89 -7.26
C ASP A 83 -22.57 46.47 -5.89
N GLU A 84 -23.46 46.46 -4.87
CA GLU A 84 -23.17 45.74 -3.64
C GLU A 84 -22.83 44.33 -4.08
N ASP A 85 -21.53 44.02 -4.04
CA ASP A 85 -20.98 42.70 -4.26
C ASP A 85 -21.67 41.78 -3.27
N GLN A 86 -22.74 41.10 -3.72
CA GLN A 86 -23.58 40.26 -2.85
C GLN A 86 -22.80 39.11 -2.21
N SER A 87 -21.51 38.95 -2.54
CA SER A 87 -20.61 37.99 -1.91
C SER A 87 -20.13 38.41 -0.51
N ASP A 88 -20.30 39.69 -0.12
CA ASP A 88 -19.90 40.22 1.19
C ASP A 88 -21.09 40.46 2.15
N VAL A 89 -22.29 39.97 1.82
CA VAL A 89 -23.44 40.09 2.74
C VAL A 89 -23.21 39.14 3.92
N ASP A 90 -23.25 39.70 5.12
CA ASP A 90 -23.18 39.02 6.42
C ASP A 90 -24.36 39.57 7.24
N SER A 91 -25.47 38.84 7.20
CA SER A 91 -26.79 39.28 7.65
C SER A 91 -26.91 39.36 9.17
N ASP A 92 -26.15 38.56 9.92
CA ASP A 92 -26.20 38.52 11.39
C ASP A 92 -24.91 39.03 12.08
N GLY A 93 -23.84 39.25 11.31
CA GLY A 93 -22.64 39.94 11.74
C GLY A 93 -21.64 39.07 12.50
N ASP A 94 -21.66 37.75 12.31
CA ASP A 94 -20.74 36.83 12.99
C ASP A 94 -19.39 36.61 12.29
N GLY A 95 -19.28 37.13 11.06
CA GLY A 95 -18.07 37.09 10.24
C GLY A 95 -18.01 35.97 9.21
N VAL A 96 -19.08 35.19 9.03
CA VAL A 96 -19.31 34.30 7.87
C VAL A 96 -20.30 34.98 6.92
N THR A 97 -20.10 34.86 5.60
CA THR A 97 -21.01 35.48 4.64
C THR A 97 -22.25 34.61 4.41
N ASP A 98 -23.39 35.20 4.08
CA ASP A 98 -24.67 34.50 3.85
C ASP A 98 -24.58 33.35 2.83
N GLU A 99 -23.59 33.36 1.91
CA GLU A 99 -23.35 32.27 0.94
C GLU A 99 -22.60 31.07 1.55
N GLN A 100 -21.81 31.29 2.60
CA GLN A 100 -20.98 30.29 3.28
C GLN A 100 -21.53 29.87 4.65
N ASP A 101 -22.60 30.53 5.09
CA ASP A 101 -23.25 30.33 6.36
C ASP A 101 -24.50 29.45 6.20
N ASP A 102 -24.52 28.31 6.90
CA ASP A 102 -25.70 27.44 6.92
C ASP A 102 -26.88 28.06 7.70
N PHE A 103 -26.60 29.05 8.57
CA PHE A 103 -27.57 29.80 9.37
C PHE A 103 -27.41 31.33 9.24
N PRO A 104 -27.68 31.95 8.05
CA PRO A 104 -27.42 33.37 7.76
C PRO A 104 -28.10 34.44 8.64
N TYR A 105 -28.92 34.03 9.61
CA TYR A 105 -29.66 34.93 10.48
C TYR A 105 -29.47 34.60 11.97
N ASP A 106 -28.58 33.67 12.30
CA ASP A 106 -28.25 33.26 13.66
C ASP A 106 -26.75 33.35 13.92
N SER A 107 -26.31 34.52 14.40
CA SER A 107 -24.91 34.81 14.73
C SER A 107 -24.23 33.89 15.77
N THR A 108 -24.95 32.88 16.28
CA THR A 108 -24.40 31.85 17.18
C THR A 108 -24.12 30.53 16.48
N GLU A 109 -24.50 30.38 15.22
CA GLU A 109 -24.35 29.16 14.42
C GLU A 109 -23.85 29.52 13.02
N THR A 110 -22.90 28.76 12.49
CA THR A 110 -22.35 29.02 11.14
C THR A 110 -22.33 27.79 10.25
N THR A 111 -22.48 26.60 10.83
CA THR A 111 -22.18 25.32 10.19
C THR A 111 -23.21 24.30 10.64
N ASP A 112 -23.72 23.52 9.69
CA ASP A 112 -24.60 22.36 9.88
C ASP A 112 -23.93 21.14 9.25
N SER A 113 -23.08 20.47 10.03
CA SER A 113 -22.17 19.46 9.51
C SER A 113 -22.88 18.21 8.97
N ASP A 114 -24.08 17.89 9.45
CA ASP A 114 -24.87 16.73 9.02
C ASP A 114 -26.19 17.07 8.30
N GLY A 115 -26.61 18.34 8.32
CA GLY A 115 -27.74 18.84 7.56
C GLY A 115 -29.10 18.60 8.23
N ASP A 116 -29.14 18.43 9.55
CA ASP A 116 -30.39 18.19 10.31
C ASP A 116 -31.16 19.48 10.64
N GLY A 117 -30.52 20.64 10.45
CA GLY A 117 -31.07 21.97 10.68
C GLY A 117 -30.83 22.54 12.08
N VAL A 118 -29.98 21.90 12.90
CA VAL A 118 -29.40 22.41 14.14
C VAL A 118 -27.93 22.75 13.87
N GLY A 119 -27.46 23.91 14.32
CA GLY A 119 -26.08 24.30 14.08
C GLY A 119 -25.10 23.60 15.02
N ASP A 120 -23.88 23.36 14.53
CA ASP A 120 -22.81 22.62 15.22
C ASP A 120 -22.50 23.14 16.64
N ASN A 121 -22.81 24.40 17.00
CA ASN A 121 -22.56 24.92 18.35
C ASN A 121 -23.69 24.59 19.34
N ALA A 122 -24.90 24.34 18.86
CA ALA A 122 -26.07 23.94 19.66
C ALA A 122 -26.37 22.45 19.57
N ASP A 123 -25.85 21.78 18.55
CA ASP A 123 -25.98 20.35 18.33
C ASP A 123 -24.99 19.56 19.20
N GLU A 124 -25.51 18.66 20.05
CA GLU A 124 -24.68 17.76 20.86
C GLU A 124 -24.10 16.60 20.02
N PHE A 125 -24.65 16.32 18.83
CA PHE A 125 -24.18 15.31 17.87
C PHE A 125 -24.00 15.87 16.44
N PRO A 126 -23.04 16.79 16.19
CA PRO A 126 -22.90 17.51 14.90
C PRO A 126 -22.63 16.67 13.63
N TYR A 127 -22.56 15.34 13.76
CA TYR A 127 -22.26 14.44 12.66
C TYR A 127 -23.30 13.31 12.53
N ASP A 128 -24.37 13.31 13.32
CA ASP A 128 -25.48 12.36 13.20
C ASP A 128 -26.80 13.09 12.91
N PRO A 129 -27.27 13.07 11.65
CA PRO A 129 -28.44 13.86 11.26
C PRO A 129 -29.77 13.35 11.85
N ASN A 130 -29.74 12.33 12.71
CA ASN A 130 -30.89 11.80 13.42
C ASN A 130 -30.89 12.16 14.90
N GLU A 131 -29.86 12.83 15.42
CA GLU A 131 -29.73 13.19 16.83
C GLU A 131 -29.20 14.61 16.96
N SER A 132 -29.83 15.43 17.78
CA SER A 132 -29.28 16.76 18.08
C SER A 132 -29.48 17.23 19.52
N ASN A 133 -30.00 16.36 20.39
CA ASN A 133 -30.14 16.63 21.82
C ASN A 133 -29.72 15.39 22.63
N ASP A 134 -29.06 15.64 23.75
CA ASP A 134 -28.75 14.66 24.81
C ASP A 134 -29.24 15.26 26.14
N SER A 135 -30.48 14.93 26.51
CA SER A 135 -31.20 15.61 27.59
C SER A 135 -30.62 15.33 28.98
N ASP A 136 -29.93 14.21 29.17
CA ASP A 136 -29.31 13.85 30.46
C ASP A 136 -27.78 13.73 30.42
N GLY A 137 -27.17 13.83 29.24
CA GLY A 137 -25.73 13.93 29.05
C GLY A 137 -25.00 12.60 29.13
N ASP A 138 -25.65 11.47 28.79
CA ASP A 138 -25.04 10.14 28.83
C ASP A 138 -24.31 9.74 27.53
N GLY A 139 -24.45 10.55 26.48
CA GLY A 139 -23.83 10.36 25.17
C GLY A 139 -24.66 9.56 24.17
N VAL A 140 -25.90 9.18 24.51
CA VAL A 140 -26.89 8.63 23.58
C VAL A 140 -27.92 9.73 23.27
N GLY A 141 -28.18 9.98 21.99
CA GLY A 141 -29.13 11.01 21.59
C GLY A 141 -30.58 10.67 21.96
N ASP A 142 -31.35 11.70 22.30
CA ASP A 142 -32.74 11.59 22.76
C ASP A 142 -33.67 10.76 21.84
N ASN A 143 -33.38 10.66 20.53
CA ASN A 143 -34.23 9.89 19.61
C ASN A 143 -33.91 8.39 19.63
N SER A 144 -32.69 8.01 19.99
CA SER A 144 -32.21 6.63 20.10
C SER A 144 -32.23 6.11 21.53
N ASP A 145 -32.32 7.00 22.50
CA ASP A 145 -32.38 6.69 23.92
C ASP A 145 -33.80 6.26 24.36
N ALA A 146 -33.90 5.06 24.96
CA ALA A 146 -35.16 4.57 25.54
C ALA A 146 -35.58 5.34 26.81
N PHE A 147 -34.62 5.95 27.52
CA PHE A 147 -34.80 6.75 28.72
C PHE A 147 -34.09 8.13 28.64
N PRO A 148 -34.56 9.07 27.80
CA PRO A 148 -33.92 10.38 27.54
C PRO A 148 -33.76 11.36 28.72
N ASN A 149 -34.02 10.94 29.96
CA ASN A 149 -33.89 11.78 31.14
C ASN A 149 -33.24 11.03 32.32
N ASP A 150 -32.73 9.81 32.09
CA ASP A 150 -32.00 9.03 33.08
C ASP A 150 -30.64 8.62 32.52
N SER A 151 -29.62 9.43 32.82
CA SER A 151 -28.23 9.21 32.39
C SER A 151 -27.58 7.86 32.80
N ASN A 152 -28.31 7.00 33.51
CA ASN A 152 -27.88 5.65 33.88
C ASN A 152 -28.55 4.56 33.05
N GLU A 153 -29.47 4.88 32.15
CA GLU A 153 -30.22 3.92 31.33
C GLU A 153 -30.38 4.48 29.94
N SER A 154 -30.05 3.72 28.90
CA SER A 154 -30.30 4.13 27.51
C SER A 154 -30.92 3.07 26.61
N LYS A 155 -31.04 1.83 27.11
CA LYS A 155 -31.59 0.69 26.39
C LYS A 155 -32.67 0.00 27.23
N ASP A 156 -33.65 -0.54 26.52
CA ASP A 156 -34.81 -1.30 27.03
C ASP A 156 -35.02 -2.45 26.03
N SER A 157 -34.18 -3.49 26.16
CA SER A 157 -34.00 -4.53 25.14
C SER A 157 -35.25 -5.41 24.96
N ASP A 158 -36.00 -5.67 26.04
CA ASP A 158 -37.26 -6.42 26.03
C ASP A 158 -38.52 -5.53 25.92
N GLY A 159 -38.39 -4.22 26.17
CA GLY A 159 -39.46 -3.24 26.07
C GLY A 159 -40.42 -3.25 27.26
N ASP A 160 -39.99 -3.73 28.43
CA ASP A 160 -40.81 -3.77 29.65
C ASP A 160 -40.86 -2.42 30.41
N GLY A 161 -39.95 -1.51 30.08
CA GLY A 161 -39.82 -0.17 30.64
C GLY A 161 -38.92 -0.05 31.87
N ILE A 162 -38.17 -1.10 32.20
CA ILE A 162 -36.96 -1.10 33.04
C ILE A 162 -35.77 -1.04 32.07
N GLY A 163 -34.77 -0.22 32.36
CA GLY A 163 -33.60 -0.15 31.50
C GLY A 163 -32.63 -1.30 31.76
N ASP A 164 -31.88 -1.70 30.73
CA ASP A 164 -30.96 -2.85 30.77
C ASP A 164 -29.97 -2.78 31.95
N ASN A 165 -29.55 -1.60 32.43
CA ASN A 165 -28.63 -1.53 33.58
C ASN A 165 -29.32 -1.82 34.94
N ALA A 166 -30.66 -1.76 35.00
CA ALA A 166 -31.48 -2.05 36.17
C ALA A 166 -32.27 -3.37 36.04
N ASP A 167 -32.48 -3.86 34.83
CA ASP A 167 -33.02 -5.19 34.59
C ASP A 167 -31.99 -6.28 34.94
N ASN A 168 -32.44 -7.52 35.09
CA ASN A 168 -31.56 -8.68 35.29
C ASN A 168 -31.92 -9.80 34.31
N ASP A 169 -32.73 -9.53 33.29
CA ASP A 169 -33.24 -10.42 32.23
C ASP A 169 -33.56 -9.53 31.01
N ASP A 170 -32.52 -8.95 30.40
CA ASP A 170 -32.58 -7.90 29.37
C ASP A 170 -33.39 -8.31 28.13
N ASP A 171 -33.64 -9.60 27.91
CA ASP A 171 -34.37 -10.12 26.76
C ASP A 171 -35.70 -10.87 27.08
N ASP A 172 -36.12 -10.90 28.35
CA ASP A 172 -37.31 -11.58 28.91
C ASP A 172 -37.45 -13.03 28.42
N ASP A 173 -36.33 -13.74 28.27
CA ASP A 173 -36.33 -15.17 27.90
C ASP A 173 -36.57 -16.08 29.13
N GLY A 174 -36.45 -15.50 30.33
CA GLY A 174 -36.67 -16.14 31.63
C GLY A 174 -35.39 -16.70 32.26
N ILE A 175 -34.22 -16.40 31.71
CA ILE A 175 -32.89 -16.61 32.27
C ILE A 175 -32.36 -15.24 32.72
N GLU A 176 -31.69 -15.19 33.89
CA GLU A 176 -31.13 -13.92 34.35
C GLU A 176 -29.80 -13.66 33.62
N ASP A 177 -29.44 -12.42 33.25
CA ASP A 177 -28.31 -12.10 32.33
C ASP A 177 -26.98 -12.78 32.73
N HIS A 178 -26.68 -12.83 34.03
CA HIS A 178 -25.47 -13.49 34.56
C HIS A 178 -25.44 -15.02 34.37
N GLN A 179 -26.52 -15.60 33.83
CA GLN A 179 -26.69 -17.00 33.47
C GLN A 179 -26.88 -17.20 31.97
N ASP A 180 -26.82 -16.14 31.16
CA ASP A 180 -26.90 -16.24 29.71
C ASP A 180 -25.81 -17.14 29.17
N ASP A 181 -26.16 -17.90 28.14
CA ASP A 181 -25.31 -18.88 27.46
C ASP A 181 -25.64 -18.75 25.96
N SER A 182 -25.01 -17.75 25.34
CA SER A 182 -25.33 -17.27 23.99
C SER A 182 -25.13 -18.35 22.92
N ASP A 183 -24.19 -19.28 23.11
CA ASP A 183 -23.88 -20.34 22.17
C ASP A 183 -24.38 -21.75 22.57
N GLY A 184 -24.85 -21.90 23.81
CA GLY A 184 -25.54 -23.07 24.32
C GLY A 184 -24.62 -24.23 24.67
N ASP A 185 -23.35 -23.99 24.97
CA ASP A 185 -22.38 -25.04 25.31
C ASP A 185 -22.37 -25.44 26.80
N GLY A 186 -23.07 -24.66 27.62
CA GLY A 186 -23.30 -24.90 29.04
C GLY A 186 -22.36 -24.14 29.98
N VAL A 187 -21.55 -23.22 29.47
CA VAL A 187 -20.85 -22.19 30.24
C VAL A 187 -21.60 -20.86 30.05
N SER A 188 -21.75 -20.08 31.11
CA SER A 188 -22.41 -18.77 31.01
C SER A 188 -21.47 -17.76 30.35
N ASP A 189 -21.99 -16.79 29.60
CA ASP A 189 -21.23 -15.75 28.89
C ASP A 189 -20.24 -15.01 29.81
N GLU A 190 -20.59 -14.76 31.09
CA GLU A 190 -19.68 -14.12 32.07
C GLU A 190 -18.45 -14.97 32.47
N GLN A 191 -18.51 -16.29 32.24
CA GLN A 191 -17.48 -17.27 32.61
C GLN A 191 -16.84 -17.93 31.38
N ASP A 192 -17.27 -17.52 30.19
CA ASP A 192 -16.80 -18.04 28.93
C ASP A 192 -15.84 -17.04 28.30
N ASP A 193 -14.62 -17.48 28.00
CA ASP A 193 -13.64 -16.64 27.28
C ASP A 193 -14.03 -16.47 25.79
N PHE A 194 -14.91 -17.33 25.27
CA PHE A 194 -15.43 -17.36 23.91
C PHE A 194 -16.97 -17.51 23.87
N PRO A 195 -17.75 -16.53 24.38
CA PRO A 195 -19.21 -16.64 24.58
C PRO A 195 -20.05 -16.75 23.29
N ASN A 196 -19.42 -16.86 22.13
CA ASN A 196 -20.08 -17.03 20.83
C ASN A 196 -19.53 -18.22 20.04
N ASP A 197 -18.65 -19.04 20.62
CA ASP A 197 -18.12 -20.26 20.01
C ASP A 197 -18.24 -21.47 20.93
N SER A 198 -19.35 -22.18 20.79
CA SER A 198 -19.69 -23.42 21.52
C SER A 198 -18.67 -24.58 21.49
N ASN A 199 -17.52 -24.43 20.82
CA ASN A 199 -16.43 -25.38 20.82
C ASN A 199 -15.24 -24.94 21.69
N GLU A 200 -15.25 -23.74 22.24
CA GLU A 200 -14.19 -23.15 23.06
C GLU A 200 -14.82 -22.47 24.27
N THR A 201 -14.27 -22.68 25.45
CA THR A 201 -14.80 -22.09 26.71
C THR A 201 -13.72 -21.48 27.59
N THR A 202 -12.46 -21.68 27.25
CA THR A 202 -11.32 -21.37 28.12
C THR A 202 -10.13 -20.96 27.27
N ASP A 203 -9.49 -19.87 27.64
CA ASP A 203 -8.21 -19.38 27.12
C ASP A 203 -7.21 -19.33 28.28
N SER A 204 -6.46 -20.41 28.47
CA SER A 204 -5.62 -20.59 29.66
C SER A 204 -4.42 -19.65 29.74
N ASP A 205 -3.96 -19.08 28.62
CA ASP A 205 -2.82 -18.16 28.57
C ASP A 205 -3.12 -16.76 28.00
N GLU A 206 -4.39 -16.49 27.66
CA GLU A 206 -4.92 -15.21 27.22
C GLU A 206 -4.33 -14.75 25.87
N ASP A 207 -4.04 -15.69 24.96
CA ASP A 207 -3.51 -15.41 23.62
C ASP A 207 -4.60 -15.18 22.54
N GLY A 208 -5.86 -15.48 22.89
CA GLY A 208 -7.04 -15.35 22.04
C GLY A 208 -7.37 -16.60 21.22
N VAL A 209 -6.71 -17.73 21.42
CA VAL A 209 -7.02 -19.04 20.85
C VAL A 209 -7.48 -19.97 21.98
N GLY A 210 -8.67 -20.55 21.83
CA GLY A 210 -9.23 -21.42 22.87
C GLY A 210 -8.46 -22.73 23.05
N ASP A 211 -8.43 -23.21 24.30
CA ASP A 211 -7.69 -24.39 24.76
C ASP A 211 -7.97 -25.67 23.94
N ASN A 212 -9.15 -25.81 23.32
CA ASN A 212 -9.47 -27.03 22.55
C ASN A 212 -8.81 -27.03 21.16
N THR A 213 -8.56 -25.86 20.59
CA THR A 213 -7.90 -25.68 19.29
C THR A 213 -6.42 -25.40 19.43
N ASP A 214 -5.99 -24.80 20.54
CA ASP A 214 -4.61 -24.46 20.80
C ASP A 214 -3.71 -25.70 20.99
N ALA A 215 -2.61 -25.75 20.23
CA ALA A 215 -1.58 -26.77 20.37
C ALA A 215 -0.73 -26.61 21.65
N PHE A 216 -0.60 -25.38 22.17
CA PHE A 216 0.11 -25.05 23.40
C PHE A 216 -0.74 -24.13 24.33
N PRO A 217 -1.79 -24.67 24.99
CA PRO A 217 -2.75 -23.90 25.82
C PRO A 217 -2.19 -23.21 27.07
N ASN A 218 -0.87 -23.11 27.22
CA ASN A 218 -0.23 -22.47 28.38
C ASN A 218 1.00 -21.65 27.96
N ASP A 219 1.23 -21.45 26.66
CA ASP A 219 2.26 -20.57 26.12
C ASP A 219 1.64 -19.51 25.21
N PRO A 220 1.49 -18.26 25.69
CA PRO A 220 0.81 -17.21 24.94
C PRO A 220 1.58 -16.71 23.70
N ASN A 221 2.73 -17.32 23.39
CA ASN A 221 3.51 -17.03 22.20
C ASN A 221 3.42 -18.15 21.16
N GLU A 222 2.71 -19.24 21.42
CA GLU A 222 2.62 -20.39 20.52
C GLU A 222 1.21 -20.95 20.53
N SER A 223 0.50 -20.89 19.40
CA SER A 223 -0.84 -21.51 19.30
C SER A 223 -0.98 -22.59 18.23
N LYS A 224 0.08 -22.83 17.45
CA LYS A 224 0.08 -23.75 16.32
C LYS A 224 1.33 -24.62 16.30
N ASP A 225 1.10 -25.87 15.94
CA ASP A 225 2.13 -26.87 15.65
C ASP A 225 1.72 -27.53 14.32
N SER A 226 2.23 -26.97 13.22
CA SER A 226 1.77 -27.28 11.88
C SER A 226 2.17 -28.69 11.41
N ASP A 227 3.25 -29.26 11.95
CA ASP A 227 3.73 -30.61 11.60
C ASP A 227 3.64 -31.65 12.72
N GLY A 228 3.36 -31.23 13.95
CA GLY A 228 3.13 -32.10 15.09
C GLY A 228 4.40 -32.60 15.77
N ASP A 229 5.54 -31.91 15.63
CA ASP A 229 6.80 -32.28 16.26
C ASP A 229 6.89 -31.86 17.74
N GLY A 230 5.99 -30.98 18.18
CA GLY A 230 5.89 -30.46 19.55
C GLY A 230 6.67 -29.18 19.82
N VAL A 231 7.23 -28.54 18.79
CA VAL A 231 7.75 -27.16 18.81
C VAL A 231 6.72 -26.28 18.10
N GLY A 232 6.40 -25.12 18.70
CA GLY A 232 5.40 -24.23 18.11
C GLY A 232 5.92 -23.50 16.88
N ASP A 233 5.03 -23.21 15.94
CA ASP A 233 5.31 -22.59 14.64
C ASP A 233 6.13 -21.28 14.75
N ASN A 234 6.03 -20.53 15.85
CA ASN A 234 6.78 -19.27 16.00
C ASN A 234 8.23 -19.48 16.44
N THR A 235 8.52 -20.58 17.13
CA THR A 235 9.87 -20.97 17.60
C THR A 235 10.55 -21.93 16.63
N ASP A 236 9.76 -22.70 15.87
CA ASP A 236 10.25 -23.71 14.95
C ASP A 236 10.91 -23.07 13.70
N ALA A 237 12.18 -23.42 13.44
CA ALA A 237 12.89 -22.99 12.24
C ALA A 237 12.34 -23.65 10.96
N PHE A 238 11.71 -24.82 11.08
CA PHE A 238 11.08 -25.56 9.98
C PHE A 238 9.65 -26.02 10.33
N PRO A 239 8.66 -25.10 10.42
CA PRO A 239 7.29 -25.39 10.89
C PRO A 239 6.46 -26.39 10.08
N ASN A 240 7.03 -27.05 9.08
CA ASN A 240 6.34 -28.03 8.24
C ASN A 240 7.15 -29.32 8.05
N ASP A 241 8.31 -29.46 8.70
CA ASP A 241 9.10 -30.69 8.69
C ASP A 241 9.20 -31.28 10.10
N PRO A 242 8.43 -32.34 10.41
CA PRO A 242 8.36 -32.88 11.77
C PRO A 242 9.64 -33.60 12.23
N ASN A 243 10.72 -33.54 11.45
CA ASN A 243 12.02 -34.10 11.79
C ASN A 243 13.09 -33.01 11.98
N GLU A 244 12.77 -31.73 11.80
CA GLU A 244 13.71 -30.62 11.95
C GLU A 244 13.01 -29.47 12.65
N SER A 245 13.56 -28.96 13.74
CA SER A 245 13.01 -27.77 14.41
C SER A 245 14.04 -26.77 14.90
N GLN A 246 15.32 -27.05 14.69
CA GLN A 246 16.44 -26.18 15.03
C GLN A 246 17.33 -25.98 13.83
N ASP A 247 17.80 -24.75 13.66
CA ASP A 247 18.83 -24.33 12.71
C ASP A 247 19.82 -23.48 13.54
N SER A 248 20.86 -24.11 14.05
CA SER A 248 21.73 -23.52 15.06
C SER A 248 22.68 -22.45 14.51
N ASP A 249 22.93 -22.45 13.20
CA ASP A 249 23.78 -21.47 12.52
C ASP A 249 23.09 -20.64 11.42
N ASP A 250 21.79 -20.82 11.23
CA ASP A 250 20.93 -20.11 10.29
C ASP A 250 21.34 -20.32 8.81
N ASP A 251 21.86 -21.50 8.46
CA ASP A 251 22.27 -21.84 7.09
C ASP A 251 21.10 -22.38 6.22
N GLY A 252 19.97 -22.70 6.84
CA GLY A 252 18.75 -23.21 6.22
C GLY A 252 18.68 -24.74 6.11
N VAL A 253 19.62 -25.47 6.69
CA VAL A 253 19.60 -26.93 6.87
C VAL A 253 19.37 -27.22 8.35
N GLY A 254 18.36 -28.02 8.68
CA GLY A 254 18.07 -28.33 10.07
C GLY A 254 19.15 -29.16 10.75
N ASP A 255 19.34 -28.93 12.05
CA ASP A 255 20.39 -29.54 12.88
C ASP A 255 20.44 -31.07 12.82
N ASN A 256 19.32 -31.77 12.53
CA ASN A 256 19.31 -33.23 12.44
C ASN A 256 19.84 -33.76 11.09
N THR A 257 19.76 -32.95 10.03
CA THR A 257 20.27 -33.24 8.68
C THR A 257 21.66 -32.67 8.47
N ASP A 258 21.99 -31.56 9.13
CA ASP A 258 23.25 -30.87 9.00
C ASP A 258 24.43 -31.65 9.61
N ALA A 259 25.47 -31.89 8.80
CA ALA A 259 26.72 -32.51 9.24
C ALA A 259 27.56 -31.57 10.14
N PHE A 260 27.40 -30.25 10.02
CA PHE A 260 28.08 -29.23 10.81
C PHE A 260 27.10 -28.16 11.34
N PRO A 261 26.22 -28.49 12.33
CA PRO A 261 25.14 -27.61 12.84
C PRO A 261 25.56 -26.30 13.52
N ASN A 262 26.81 -25.88 13.42
CA ASN A 262 27.32 -24.65 14.02
C ASN A 262 28.28 -23.91 13.07
N ASP A 263 28.41 -24.34 11.82
CA ASP A 263 29.18 -23.67 10.78
C ASP A 263 28.28 -23.32 9.59
N PRO A 264 27.85 -22.06 9.44
CA PRO A 264 26.90 -21.66 8.41
C PRO A 264 27.46 -21.69 6.98
N ASN A 265 28.70 -22.16 6.80
CA ASN A 265 29.33 -22.32 5.50
C ASN A 265 29.51 -23.80 5.11
N GLU A 266 29.12 -24.75 5.94
CA GLU A 266 29.29 -26.17 5.70
C GLU A 266 28.07 -26.93 6.21
N SER A 267 27.35 -27.65 5.34
CA SER A 267 26.25 -28.50 5.78
C SER A 267 26.23 -29.91 5.20
N GLN A 268 27.24 -30.24 4.37
CA GLN A 268 27.41 -31.56 3.77
C GLN A 268 28.82 -32.08 4.02
N ASP A 269 28.92 -33.37 4.32
CA ASP A 269 30.15 -34.16 4.38
C ASP A 269 29.87 -35.43 3.57
N SER A 270 30.19 -35.39 2.28
CA SER A 270 29.77 -36.41 1.31
C SER A 270 30.49 -37.74 1.47
N ASP A 271 31.65 -37.77 2.14
CA ASP A 271 32.43 -38.98 2.38
C ASP A 271 32.72 -39.32 3.86
N ASP A 272 32.15 -38.54 4.77
CA ASP A 272 32.23 -38.69 6.23
C ASP A 272 33.68 -38.59 6.76
N ASP A 273 34.55 -37.78 6.13
CA ASP A 273 35.94 -37.59 6.57
C ASP A 273 36.11 -36.51 7.66
N GLY A 274 35.04 -35.72 7.90
CA GLY A 274 34.97 -34.65 8.89
C GLY A 274 35.39 -33.26 8.39
N VAL A 275 35.65 -33.09 7.10
CA VAL A 275 35.83 -31.81 6.42
C VAL A 275 34.61 -31.57 5.52
N GLY A 276 33.95 -30.43 5.69
CA GLY A 276 32.76 -30.13 4.89
C GLY A 276 33.06 -29.94 3.41
N ASP A 277 32.09 -30.30 2.57
CA ASP A 277 32.19 -30.33 1.10
C ASP A 277 32.64 -28.99 0.48
N ASN A 278 32.39 -27.84 1.13
CA ASN A 278 32.81 -26.53 0.61
C ASN A 278 34.30 -26.23 0.88
N THR A 279 34.86 -26.79 1.94
CA THR A 279 36.28 -26.68 2.33
C THR A 279 37.11 -27.82 1.75
N ASP A 280 36.49 -28.97 1.52
CA ASP A 280 37.17 -30.16 1.02
C ASP A 280 37.54 -30.04 -0.48
N ALA A 281 38.84 -30.20 -0.77
CA ALA A 281 39.34 -30.25 -2.15
C ALA A 281 38.92 -31.54 -2.89
N PHE A 282 38.61 -32.61 -2.17
CA PHE A 282 38.14 -33.89 -2.69
C PHE A 282 36.91 -34.43 -1.92
N PRO A 283 35.72 -33.81 -2.07
CA PRO A 283 34.51 -34.10 -1.27
C PRO A 283 33.91 -35.52 -1.38
N ASN A 284 34.58 -36.47 -2.03
CA ASN A 284 34.10 -37.84 -2.19
C ASN A 284 35.23 -38.86 -1.97
N ASP A 285 36.41 -38.42 -1.53
CA ASP A 285 37.54 -39.27 -1.17
C ASP A 285 37.92 -39.06 0.30
N PRO A 286 37.48 -39.96 1.20
CA PRO A 286 37.66 -39.77 2.65
C PRO A 286 39.11 -39.98 3.12
N SER A 287 40.04 -40.10 2.18
CA SER A 287 41.47 -40.19 2.44
C SER A 287 42.24 -38.94 2.03
N GLU A 288 41.60 -37.96 1.40
CA GLU A 288 42.22 -36.74 0.89
C GLU A 288 41.30 -35.54 1.11
N SER A 289 41.75 -34.50 1.81
CA SER A 289 40.96 -33.27 1.95
C SER A 289 41.70 -31.97 1.68
N GLN A 290 42.99 -32.04 1.35
CA GLN A 290 43.84 -30.88 1.04
C GLN A 290 44.59 -31.08 -0.27
N ASP A 291 44.67 -30.02 -1.07
CA ASP A 291 45.51 -29.91 -2.27
C ASP A 291 46.35 -28.63 -2.13
N SER A 292 47.51 -28.76 -1.49
CA SER A 292 48.32 -27.59 -1.11
C SER A 292 48.92 -26.86 -2.30
N ASP A 293 49.16 -27.53 -3.42
CA ASP A 293 49.78 -26.93 -4.62
C ASP A 293 48.82 -26.77 -5.82
N GLY A 294 47.58 -27.26 -5.69
CA GLY A 294 46.49 -27.06 -6.64
C GLY A 294 46.64 -27.90 -7.90
N ASP A 295 47.37 -29.02 -7.85
CA ASP A 295 47.65 -29.87 -9.00
C ASP A 295 46.59 -30.97 -9.25
N GLY A 296 45.62 -31.09 -8.32
CA GLY A 296 44.52 -32.05 -8.36
C GLY A 296 44.86 -33.43 -7.82
N ILE A 297 45.99 -33.60 -7.13
CA ILE A 297 46.36 -34.79 -6.34
C ILE A 297 46.36 -34.39 -4.87
N GLY A 298 45.60 -35.11 -4.03
CA GLY A 298 45.54 -34.81 -2.61
C GLY A 298 46.88 -34.98 -1.90
N ASP A 299 47.11 -34.17 -0.87
CA ASP A 299 48.37 -34.09 -0.13
C ASP A 299 48.83 -35.45 0.46
N ASN A 300 47.93 -36.39 0.77
CA ASN A 300 48.31 -37.72 1.27
C ASN A 300 48.76 -38.67 0.14
N ALA A 301 48.30 -38.47 -1.09
CA ALA A 301 48.66 -39.19 -2.29
C ALA A 301 49.83 -38.54 -3.04
N ASP A 302 50.06 -37.25 -2.81
CA ASP A 302 51.14 -36.48 -3.42
C ASP A 302 52.50 -36.88 -2.83
N THR A 303 53.36 -37.42 -3.70
CA THR A 303 54.71 -37.85 -3.34
C THR A 303 55.79 -36.85 -3.79
N VAL A 304 55.38 -35.77 -4.46
CA VAL A 304 56.25 -34.73 -5.04
C VAL A 304 55.78 -33.34 -4.61
N HIS A 305 55.62 -33.19 -3.29
CA HIS A 305 55.23 -31.95 -2.66
C HIS A 305 56.11 -30.75 -3.08
N GLY A 306 55.57 -29.91 -3.96
CA GLY A 306 56.12 -28.62 -4.34
C GLY A 306 57.23 -28.63 -5.38
N ASP A 307 56.86 -28.52 -6.66
CA ASP A 307 57.57 -27.62 -7.57
C ASP A 307 56.56 -26.95 -8.50
N SER A 308 55.97 -25.86 -8.01
CA SER A 308 55.43 -24.82 -8.88
C SER A 308 56.55 -24.40 -9.83
N GLY A 309 56.54 -24.96 -11.04
CA GLY A 309 57.69 -24.99 -11.93
C GLY A 309 58.51 -23.72 -11.93
N ASN A 310 59.64 -23.75 -11.22
CA ASN A 310 60.76 -22.86 -11.51
C ASN A 310 61.86 -23.67 -12.16
N SER A 311 61.63 -24.03 -13.43
CA SER A 311 62.69 -24.55 -14.30
C SER A 311 63.64 -23.41 -14.71
N ASP A 312 64.35 -22.84 -13.74
CA ASP A 312 65.58 -22.09 -14.00
C ASP A 312 66.58 -22.33 -12.87
N ALA A 313 67.33 -23.44 -12.98
CA ALA A 313 68.80 -23.43 -13.05
C ALA A 313 69.41 -24.82 -12.78
N SER A 314 70.03 -25.37 -13.85
CA SER A 314 71.30 -26.10 -13.85
C SER A 314 71.66 -27.06 -12.69
N ASP A 315 71.78 -28.36 -13.01
CA ASP A 315 73.05 -29.05 -12.74
C ASP A 315 73.34 -30.17 -13.77
N SER A 316 74.60 -30.21 -14.13
CA SER A 316 75.27 -30.99 -15.16
C SER A 316 75.91 -32.25 -14.59
N SER A 317 75.87 -33.35 -15.34
CA SER A 317 76.97 -34.34 -15.50
C SER A 317 76.45 -35.45 -16.43
N ASP A 318 76.79 -35.48 -17.71
CA ASP A 318 78.08 -35.91 -18.27
C ASP A 318 78.53 -37.30 -17.78
N SER A 319 78.83 -38.18 -18.75
CA SER A 319 79.29 -39.58 -18.71
C SER A 319 78.21 -40.58 -19.18
N SER A 320 78.41 -41.45 -20.16
CA SER A 320 79.58 -41.76 -20.98
C SER A 320 79.14 -42.75 -22.06
N ASP A 321 79.58 -42.45 -23.28
CA ASP A 321 79.82 -43.34 -24.42
C ASP A 321 80.17 -44.80 -24.04
N SER A 322 79.47 -45.79 -24.63
CA SER A 322 79.92 -47.18 -24.82
C SER A 322 78.90 -48.00 -25.65
N SER A 323 79.25 -48.22 -26.92
CA SER A 323 79.04 -49.44 -27.74
C SER A 323 78.13 -50.55 -27.19
N ASP A 324 77.20 -51.06 -27.99
CA ASP A 324 77.50 -52.16 -28.93
C ASP A 324 76.31 -52.52 -29.83
N SER A 325 76.64 -53.27 -30.87
CA SER A 325 75.96 -53.45 -32.14
C SER A 325 75.17 -54.77 -32.18
N SER A 326 73.95 -54.76 -32.73
CA SER A 326 73.38 -55.81 -33.62
C SER A 326 71.86 -55.63 -33.78
N ASP A 327 71.34 -55.37 -34.97
CA ASP A 327 70.82 -56.43 -35.86
C ASP A 327 70.14 -55.83 -37.11
N SER A 328 70.74 -56.11 -38.26
CA SER A 328 70.15 -56.58 -39.52
C SER A 328 68.74 -56.15 -39.93
N SER A 329 68.66 -55.33 -40.98
CA SER A 329 67.71 -55.58 -42.09
C SER A 329 68.25 -55.09 -43.43
N ASP A 330 68.62 -56.08 -44.24
CA ASP A 330 68.74 -56.13 -45.70
C ASP A 330 68.04 -55.01 -46.51
N SER A 331 68.75 -54.45 -47.50
CA SER A 331 68.20 -54.09 -48.83
C SER A 331 69.30 -53.64 -49.81
N SER A 332 69.70 -54.58 -50.67
CA SER A 332 69.91 -54.44 -52.13
C SER A 332 70.80 -53.34 -52.73
N ASP A 333 71.95 -53.80 -53.23
CA ASP A 333 72.29 -53.91 -54.67
C ASP A 333 72.83 -52.68 -55.46
N SER A 334 74.15 -52.76 -55.71
CA SER A 334 74.87 -52.56 -56.99
C SER A 334 74.79 -51.26 -57.79
N SER A 335 75.94 -50.59 -57.94
CA SER A 335 76.63 -50.52 -59.24
C SER A 335 78.05 -49.94 -59.11
N ASP A 336 79.02 -50.75 -59.52
CA ASP A 336 80.46 -50.48 -59.63
C ASP A 336 80.79 -49.91 -61.01
N SER A 337 81.78 -49.01 -61.13
CA SER A 337 82.79 -49.01 -62.20
C SER A 337 83.65 -47.73 -62.27
N SER A 338 84.97 -47.99 -62.20
CA SER A 338 86.10 -47.36 -62.90
C SER A 338 86.74 -46.09 -62.35
#